data_AF-A0A9E3KVG3-F1
#
_entry.id   AF-A0A9E3KVG3-F1
#
_cell.length_a   1.000
_cell.length_b   1.000
_cell.length_c   1.000
_cell.angle_alpha   90.00
_cell.angle_beta   90.00
_cell.angle_gamma   90.00
#
_symmetry.space_group_name_H-M   'P 1'
#
loop_
_entity.id
_entity.type
_entity.pdbx_description
1 polymer ?
#
loop_
_entity_poly.entity_id
_entity_poly.type
_entity_poly.pdbx_seq_one_letter_code
_entity_poly.pdbx_strand_id
1 'polypeptide(L)'
;MKSLLYEHLVKAAYNTERYGARGKADANVYRDMEHALREVELQKEAIKKGQMPISTKSIEDLEYEARVYIAKVRGNVSAAISEALRNTNLKYSSEEIKQNLKGLQSKLNINEYNKDVIDNVISEVWDIFRENKLA
;
A
#
# COMPACT_ATOMS: atom_id res chain seq x y z
N MET A 1 5.40 1.51 12.01
CA MET A 1 5.82 2.76 11.34
C MET A 1 5.26 2.86 9.92
N LYS A 2 5.35 1.80 9.08
CA LYS A 2 4.86 1.81 7.69
C LYS A 2 3.33 1.93 7.53
N SER A 3 2.54 1.38 8.45
CA SER A 3 1.07 1.56 8.44
C SER A 3 0.61 3.00 8.64
N LEU A 4 1.29 3.76 9.52
CA LEU A 4 1.04 5.19 9.69
C LEU A 4 1.48 5.99 8.47
N LEU A 5 2.62 5.63 7.87
CA LEU A 5 3.11 6.25 6.64
C LEU A 5 2.11 6.08 5.49
N TYR A 6 1.58 4.86 5.31
CA TYR A 6 0.51 4.57 4.37
C TYR A 6 -0.72 5.46 4.62
N GLU A 7 -1.18 5.53 5.87
CA GLU A 7 -2.32 6.36 6.25
C GLU A 7 -2.08 7.83 5.92
N HIS A 8 -0.93 8.39 6.29
CA HIS A 8 -0.56 9.77 6.01
C HIS A 8 -0.50 10.06 4.51
N LEU A 9 0.11 9.17 3.72
CA LEU A 9 0.19 9.31 2.26
C LEU A 9 -1.20 9.38 1.63
N VAL A 10 -2.08 8.44 1.98
CA VAL A 10 -3.44 8.42 1.42
C VAL A 10 -4.20 9.65 1.90
N LYS A 11 -4.00 10.09 3.15
CA LYS A 11 -4.66 11.29 3.69
C LYS A 11 -4.24 12.57 2.95
N ALA A 12 -2.94 12.72 2.70
CA ALA A 12 -2.33 13.84 2.01
C ALA A 12 -2.85 13.95 0.57
N ALA A 13 -2.88 12.85 -0.18
CA ALA A 13 -3.38 12.83 -1.55
C ALA A 13 -4.82 13.33 -1.67
N TYR A 14 -5.70 12.93 -0.76
CA TYR A 14 -7.12 13.26 -0.80
C TYR A 14 -7.49 14.52 0.01
N ASN A 15 -6.52 15.23 0.59
CA ASN A 15 -6.74 16.41 1.43
C ASN A 15 -7.79 16.18 2.55
N THR A 16 -7.67 15.05 3.26
CA THR A 16 -8.77 14.47 4.07
C THR A 16 -8.89 14.95 5.51
N GLU A 17 -8.51 16.19 5.80
CA GLU A 17 -9.00 16.84 7.02
C GLU A 17 -10.50 17.19 6.94
N ARG A 18 -11.09 17.25 5.74
CA ARG A 18 -12.49 17.69 5.57
C ARG A 18 -13.48 16.67 4.97
N TYR A 19 -13.30 16.04 3.80
CA TYR A 19 -14.42 15.26 3.19
C TYR A 19 -14.12 14.07 2.23
N GLY A 20 -12.87 13.61 2.00
CA GLY A 20 -12.57 12.84 0.76
C GLY A 20 -12.47 11.31 0.77
N ALA A 21 -11.83 10.64 1.74
CA ALA A 21 -11.38 9.24 1.59
C ALA A 21 -11.79 8.32 2.76
N ARG A 22 -13.06 8.40 3.20
CA ARG A 22 -13.59 7.50 4.24
C ARG A 22 -13.35 6.03 3.84
N GLY A 23 -12.56 5.31 4.66
CA GLY A 23 -12.30 3.87 4.54
C GLY A 23 -11.06 3.45 3.72
N LYS A 24 -10.46 4.32 2.91
CA LYS A 24 -9.24 3.98 2.14
C LYS A 24 -7.95 4.33 2.88
N ALA A 25 -7.95 5.43 3.61
CA ALA A 25 -6.79 5.92 4.36
C ALA A 25 -6.59 5.25 5.73
N ASP A 26 -7.41 4.25 6.07
CA ASP A 26 -7.31 3.59 7.38
C ASP A 26 -6.03 2.73 7.44
N ALA A 27 -5.16 3.01 8.40
CA ALA A 27 -3.96 2.21 8.68
C ALA A 27 -4.29 0.73 8.93
N ASN A 28 -5.51 0.41 9.36
CA ASN A 28 -5.96 -0.98 9.51
C ASN A 28 -5.90 -1.75 8.19
N VAL A 29 -6.15 -1.12 7.04
CA VAL A 29 -6.05 -1.79 5.73
C VAL A 29 -4.64 -2.32 5.46
N TYR A 30 -3.61 -1.55 5.84
CA TYR A 30 -2.22 -1.99 5.73
C TYR A 30 -1.87 -3.03 6.79
N ARG A 31 -2.38 -2.89 8.03
CA ARG A 31 -2.18 -3.90 9.08
C ARG A 31 -2.80 -5.24 8.71
N ASP A 32 -4.00 -5.25 8.13
CA ASP A 32 -4.67 -6.47 7.67
C ASP A 32 -3.81 -7.22 6.64
N MET A 33 -3.16 -6.48 5.72
CA MET A 33 -2.18 -7.04 4.79
C MET A 33 -0.98 -7.65 5.51
N GLU A 34 -0.39 -6.94 6.49
CA GLU A 34 0.73 -7.47 7.27
C GLU A 34 0.36 -8.73 8.05
N HIS A 35 -0.83 -8.75 8.66
CA HIS A 35 -1.35 -9.90 9.39
C HIS A 35 -1.56 -11.10 8.47
N ALA A 36 -2.21 -10.91 7.32
CA ALA A 36 -2.45 -12.00 6.37
C ALA A 36 -1.12 -12.59 5.84
N LEU A 37 -0.16 -11.73 5.49
CA LEU A 37 1.18 -12.19 5.09
C LEU A 37 1.87 -13.00 6.19
N ARG A 38 1.79 -12.51 7.43
CA ARG A 38 2.39 -13.19 8.58
C ARG A 38 1.73 -14.53 8.87
N GLU A 39 0.42 -14.63 8.71
CA GLU A 39 -0.32 -15.89 8.87
C GLU A 39 0.15 -16.93 7.85
N VAL A 40 0.36 -16.54 6.59
CA VAL A 40 0.92 -17.44 5.56
C VAL A 40 2.30 -17.96 5.95
N GLU A 41 3.20 -17.07 6.39
CA GLU A 41 4.55 -17.43 6.82
C GLU A 41 4.53 -18.43 7.98
N LEU A 42 3.76 -18.12 9.02
CA LEU A 42 3.66 -18.96 10.21
C LEU A 42 3.03 -20.32 9.91
N GLN A 43 2.02 -20.39 9.04
CA GLN A 43 1.42 -21.65 8.60
C GLN A 43 2.44 -22.51 7.83
N LYS A 44 3.19 -21.92 6.90
CA LYS A 44 4.26 -22.61 6.16
C LYS A 44 5.36 -23.12 7.10
N GLU A 45 5.76 -22.32 8.08
CA GLU A 45 6.74 -22.74 9.09
C GLU A 45 6.24 -23.89 9.96
N ALA A 46 4.99 -23.83 10.45
CA ALA A 46 4.39 -24.87 11.27
C ALA A 46 4.35 -26.21 10.52
N ILE A 47 3.92 -26.20 9.26
CA ILE A 47 3.88 -27.39 8.39
C ILE A 47 5.29 -27.94 8.16
N LYS A 48 6.27 -27.07 7.85
CA LYS A 48 7.67 -27.47 7.67
C LYS A 48 8.27 -28.12 8.92
N LYS A 49 7.88 -27.65 10.11
CA LYS A 49 8.34 -28.14 11.41
C LYS A 49 7.53 -29.33 11.94
N GLY A 50 6.49 -29.78 11.24
CA GLY A 50 5.58 -30.83 11.71
C GLY A 50 4.77 -30.44 12.95
N GLN A 51 4.57 -29.13 13.17
CA GLN A 51 3.82 -28.58 14.29
C GLN A 51 2.34 -28.46 13.96
N MET A 52 1.50 -28.26 14.98
CA MET A 52 0.09 -28.00 14.78
C MET A 52 -0.09 -26.74 13.90
N PRO A 53 -0.95 -26.79 12.87
CA PRO A 53 -1.26 -25.63 12.05
C PRO A 53 -1.78 -24.46 12.90
N ILE A 54 -1.42 -23.23 12.53
CA ILE A 54 -1.89 -22.03 13.21
C ILE A 54 -3.31 -21.63 12.80
N SER A 55 -3.76 -22.13 11.64
CA SER A 55 -5.06 -21.83 11.05
C SER A 55 -5.68 -23.13 10.54
N THR A 56 -7.01 -23.20 10.60
CA THR A 56 -7.80 -24.31 10.03
C THR A 56 -7.93 -24.20 8.50
N LYS A 57 -7.56 -23.07 7.92
CA LYS A 57 -7.56 -22.84 6.46
C LYS A 57 -6.37 -23.54 5.80
N SER A 58 -6.53 -23.86 4.51
CA SER A 58 -5.42 -24.35 3.69
C SER A 58 -4.39 -23.23 3.47
N ILE A 59 -3.14 -23.58 3.14
CA ILE A 59 -2.13 -22.58 2.75
C ILE A 59 -2.62 -21.77 1.54
N GLU A 60 -3.28 -22.41 0.58
CA GLU A 60 -3.77 -21.79 -0.65
C GLU A 60 -4.83 -20.71 -0.35
N ASP A 61 -5.74 -20.97 0.59
CA ASP A 61 -6.74 -19.99 1.03
C ASP A 61 -6.08 -18.79 1.71
N LEU A 62 -5.08 -19.04 2.57
CA LEU A 62 -4.35 -17.97 3.25
C LEU A 62 -3.54 -17.11 2.27
N GLU A 63 -2.90 -17.73 1.28
CA GLU A 63 -2.20 -17.02 0.21
C GLU A 63 -3.17 -16.19 -0.64
N TYR A 64 -4.36 -16.72 -0.92
CA TYR A 64 -5.39 -15.97 -1.64
C TYR A 64 -5.85 -14.74 -0.84
N GLU A 65 -6.11 -14.88 0.45
CA GLU A 65 -6.49 -13.76 1.32
C GLU A 65 -5.40 -12.69 1.39
N ALA A 66 -4.14 -13.11 1.56
CA ALA A 66 -3.02 -12.18 1.55
C ALA A 66 -2.88 -11.45 0.19
N ARG A 67 -3.12 -12.13 -0.94
CA ARG A 67 -3.16 -11.49 -2.27
C ARG A 67 -4.27 -10.44 -2.37
N VAL A 68 -5.44 -10.71 -1.81
CA VAL A 68 -6.57 -9.76 -1.80
C VAL A 68 -6.20 -8.50 -1.01
N TYR A 69 -5.60 -8.64 0.18
CA TYR A 69 -5.18 -7.49 0.97
C TYR A 69 -4.04 -6.69 0.31
N ILE A 70 -3.07 -7.37 -0.30
CA ILE A 70 -2.02 -6.73 -1.10
C ILE A 70 -2.64 -5.92 -2.24
N ALA A 71 -3.57 -6.51 -2.99
CA ALA A 71 -4.25 -5.83 -4.10
C ALA A 71 -5.02 -4.59 -3.63
N LYS A 72 -5.62 -4.65 -2.43
CA LYS A 72 -6.33 -3.53 -1.81
C LYS A 72 -5.39 -2.38 -1.44
N VAL A 73 -4.29 -2.67 -0.73
CA VAL A 73 -3.27 -1.65 -0.39
C VAL A 73 -2.70 -1.03 -1.67
N ARG A 74 -2.32 -1.87 -2.63
CA ARG A 74 -1.84 -1.44 -3.94
C ARG A 74 -2.82 -0.48 -4.64
N GLY A 75 -4.09 -0.88 -4.72
CA GLY A 75 -5.13 -0.08 -5.35
C GLY A 75 -5.29 1.28 -4.69
N ASN A 76 -5.23 1.33 -3.36
CA ASN A 76 -5.32 2.58 -2.60
C ASN A 76 -4.11 3.50 -2.83
N VAL A 77 -2.89 2.97 -2.84
CA VAL A 77 -1.68 3.76 -3.14
C VAL A 77 -1.70 4.29 -4.58
N SER A 78 -2.06 3.45 -5.55
CA SER A 78 -2.20 3.87 -6.96
C SER A 78 -3.27 4.97 -7.13
N ALA A 79 -4.39 4.85 -6.42
CA ALA A 79 -5.44 5.87 -6.42
C ALA A 79 -4.98 7.18 -5.76
N ALA A 80 -4.20 7.10 -4.67
CA ALA A 80 -3.61 8.27 -4.03
C ALA A 80 -2.63 9.01 -4.94
N ILE A 81 -1.77 8.30 -5.68
CA ILE A 81 -0.88 8.91 -6.69
C ILE A 81 -1.70 9.61 -7.77
N SER A 82 -2.77 8.97 -8.25
CA SER A 82 -3.65 9.51 -9.29
C SER A 82 -4.35 10.79 -8.83
N GLU A 83 -4.79 10.83 -7.57
CA GLU A 83 -5.40 12.00 -6.96
C GLU A 83 -4.39 13.14 -6.78
N ALA A 84 -3.20 12.82 -6.28
CA ALA A 84 -2.13 13.81 -6.11
C ALA A 84 -1.75 14.46 -7.44
N LEU A 85 -1.66 13.70 -8.54
CA LEU A 85 -1.42 14.24 -9.89
C LEU A 85 -2.52 15.20 -10.38
N ARG A 86 -3.75 15.08 -9.85
CA ARG A 86 -4.87 15.99 -10.16
C ARG A 86 -4.89 17.24 -9.28
N ASN A 87 -4.27 17.17 -8.10
CA ASN A 87 -4.19 18.28 -7.16
C ASN A 87 -3.43 19.47 -7.78
N THR A 88 -3.95 20.68 -7.59
CA THR A 88 -3.42 21.92 -8.15
C THR A 88 -1.93 22.12 -7.85
N ASN A 89 -1.44 21.74 -6.67
CA ASN A 89 -0.02 21.92 -6.30
C ASN A 89 0.92 21.07 -7.18
N LEU A 90 0.58 19.79 -7.43
CA LEU A 90 1.35 18.92 -8.34
C LEU A 90 0.97 19.11 -9.81
N LYS A 91 -0.21 19.64 -10.11
CA LYS A 91 -0.61 19.96 -11.48
C LYS A 91 0.37 20.95 -12.12
N TYR A 92 0.95 21.85 -11.33
CA TYR A 92 1.95 22.83 -11.76
C TYR A 92 3.40 22.44 -11.41
N SER A 93 3.64 21.25 -10.85
CA SER A 93 5.01 20.75 -10.63
C SER A 93 5.71 20.44 -11.96
N SER A 94 7.03 20.24 -11.90
CA SER A 94 7.82 19.85 -13.07
C SER A 94 7.31 18.55 -13.69
N GLU A 95 7.50 18.40 -15.00
CA GLU A 95 7.12 17.18 -15.71
C GLU A 95 7.91 15.96 -15.18
N GLU A 96 9.15 16.16 -14.75
CA GLU A 96 9.97 15.13 -14.11
C GLU A 96 9.28 14.52 -12.87
N ILE A 97 8.74 15.35 -11.97
CA ILE A 97 8.03 14.87 -10.77
C ILE A 97 6.80 14.04 -11.17
N LYS A 98 6.05 14.48 -12.19
CA LYS A 98 4.88 13.76 -12.69
C LYS A 98 5.27 12.41 -13.30
N GLN A 99 6.37 12.36 -14.04
CA GLN A 99 6.90 11.12 -14.61
C GLN A 99 7.41 10.18 -13.51
N ASN A 100 8.06 10.70 -12.48
CA ASN A 100 8.49 9.90 -11.32
C ASN A 100 7.29 9.25 -10.62
N LEU A 101 6.23 10.01 -10.33
CA LEU A 101 5.00 9.47 -9.74
C LEU A 101 4.33 8.42 -10.62
N LYS A 102 4.24 8.65 -11.94
CA LYS A 102 3.72 7.65 -12.89
C LYS A 102 4.59 6.39 -12.95
N GLY A 103 5.91 6.54 -12.88
CA GLY A 103 6.86 5.43 -12.79
C GLY A 103 6.69 4.61 -11.51
N LEU A 104 6.47 5.26 -10.38
CA LEU A 104 6.15 4.58 -9.11
C LEU A 104 4.80 3.85 -9.19
N GLN A 105 3.80 4.46 -9.82
CA GLN A 105 2.51 3.83 -10.05
C GLN A 105 2.61 2.61 -10.99
N SER A 106 3.47 2.62 -12.00
CA SER A 106 3.64 1.47 -12.89
C SER A 106 4.34 0.29 -12.22
N LYS A 107 5.28 0.53 -11.28
CA LYS A 107 5.88 -0.52 -10.45
C LYS A 107 4.83 -1.30 -9.64
N LEU A 108 3.75 -0.63 -9.22
CA LEU A 108 2.65 -1.28 -8.50
C LEU A 108 1.86 -2.25 -9.40
N ASN A 109 1.74 -1.99 -10.70
CA ASN A 109 0.96 -2.83 -11.62
C ASN A 109 1.58 -4.21 -11.89
N ILE A 110 2.82 -4.46 -11.44
CA ILE A 110 3.45 -5.77 -11.57
C ILE A 110 2.69 -6.75 -10.65
N ASN A 111 2.39 -7.95 -11.15
CA ASN A 111 1.55 -8.97 -10.52
C ASN A 111 2.22 -9.67 -9.30
N GLU A 112 3.11 -8.98 -8.61
CA GLU A 112 3.91 -9.56 -7.55
C GLU A 112 3.24 -9.49 -6.18
N TYR A 113 3.30 -10.61 -5.47
CA TYR A 113 3.01 -10.77 -4.04
C TYR A 113 4.08 -10.11 -3.15
N ASN A 114 4.78 -9.10 -3.65
CA ASN A 114 5.97 -8.56 -3.02
C ASN A 114 5.65 -7.28 -2.23
N LYS A 115 5.54 -7.44 -0.90
CA LYS A 115 5.32 -6.32 0.03
C LYS A 115 6.43 -5.27 -0.07
N ASP A 116 7.67 -5.66 -0.32
CA ASP A 116 8.80 -4.73 -0.32
C ASP A 116 8.69 -3.70 -1.46
N VAL A 117 8.13 -4.10 -2.60
CA VAL A 117 7.85 -3.17 -3.71
C VAL A 117 6.82 -2.13 -3.29
N ILE A 118 5.74 -2.55 -2.62
CA ILE A 118 4.70 -1.64 -2.13
C ILE A 118 5.28 -0.69 -1.08
N ASP A 119 6.09 -1.19 -0.16
CA ASP A 119 6.69 -0.40 0.92
C ASP A 119 7.66 0.66 0.38
N ASN A 120 8.47 0.30 -0.62
CA ASN A 120 9.39 1.23 -1.27
C ASN A 120 8.60 2.30 -2.02
N VAL A 121 7.57 1.94 -2.76
CA VAL A 121 6.71 2.91 -3.47
C VAL A 121 6.02 3.85 -2.50
N ILE A 122 5.47 3.36 -1.38
CA ILE A 122 4.85 4.21 -0.34
C ILE A 122 5.87 5.23 0.19
N SER A 123 7.11 4.80 0.45
CA SER A 123 8.15 5.67 0.98
C SER A 123 8.57 6.74 -0.04
N GLU A 124 8.85 6.35 -1.27
CA GLU A 124 9.25 7.27 -2.35
C GLU A 124 8.14 8.29 -2.69
N VAL A 125 6.87 7.85 -2.74
CA VAL A 125 5.74 8.76 -3.00
C VAL A 125 5.56 9.75 -1.85
N TRP A 126 5.71 9.29 -0.61
CA TRP A 126 5.60 10.17 0.56
C TRP A 126 6.66 11.27 0.55
N ASP A 127 7.90 10.94 0.17
CA ASP A 127 8.97 11.92 0.05
C ASP A 127 8.64 12.99 -1.00
N ILE A 128 8.16 12.58 -2.17
CA ILE A 128 7.69 13.50 -3.22
C ILE A 128 6.56 14.40 -2.68
N PHE A 129 5.61 13.86 -1.92
CA PHE A 129 4.50 14.64 -1.38
C PHE A 129 4.99 15.71 -0.38
N ARG A 130 5.93 15.36 0.50
CA ARG A 130 6.51 16.31 1.47
C ARG A 130 7.27 17.43 0.76
N GLU A 131 8.12 17.08 -0.20
CA GLU A 131 8.91 18.06 -0.98
C GLU A 131 8.01 19.04 -1.76
N ASN A 132 6.82 18.60 -2.17
CA ASN A 132 5.86 19.38 -2.94
C ASN A 132 4.70 19.95 -2.10
N LYS A 133 4.83 19.97 -0.76
CA LYS A 133 3.85 20.56 0.18
C LYS A 133 2.42 20.01 0.02
N LEU A 134 2.31 18.71 -0.29
CA LEU A 134 1.06 17.97 -0.21
C LEU A 134 0.84 17.32 1.16
N ALA A 135 1.93 17.13 1.91
CA ALA A 135 2.01 16.43 3.18
C ALA A 135 2.77 17.26 4.21
#